data_AF-A0A6G1JIZ6-F1
#
_entry.id   AF-A0A6G1JIZ6-F1
#
_cell.length_a   1.000
_cell.length_b   1.000
_cell.length_c   1.000
_cell.angle_alpha   90.00
_cell.angle_beta   90.00
_cell.angle_gamma   90.00
#
_symmetry.space_group_name_H-M   'P 1'
#
loop_
_entity.id
_entity.type
_entity.pdbx_description
1 polymer ?
#
loop_
_entity_poly.entity_id
_entity_poly.type
_entity_poly.pdbx_seq_one_letter_code
_entity_poly.pdbx_strand_id
1 'polypeptide(L)'
;MSTQILSPSPQPQAQSQGEQQASRLLSNSKIIWGAEKDYDFEIETDDYLYYQCMVREDRGYEYGLPLLMTILCYGEEAAWNELDRMLRVWAGQVKSGREMSREEQLSIFGGKKGRYRGVLEQFMDLKEKKEKEARKGKDVGMADRGKRK
;
A
#
# COMPACT_ATOMS: atom_id res chain seq x y z
N MET A 1 -41.34 41.12 -28.82
CA MET A 1 -40.62 41.16 -27.54
C MET A 1 -40.18 39.75 -27.22
N SER A 2 -38.91 39.43 -27.48
CA SER A 2 -38.37 38.07 -27.32
C SER A 2 -37.83 37.90 -25.90
N THR A 3 -38.44 37.01 -25.13
CA THR A 3 -37.99 36.64 -23.79
C THR A 3 -36.79 35.71 -23.91
N GLN A 4 -35.60 36.19 -23.56
CA GLN A 4 -34.42 35.32 -23.41
C GLN A 4 -34.57 34.53 -22.11
N ILE A 5 -34.62 33.20 -22.24
CA ILE A 5 -34.56 32.26 -21.12
C ILE A 5 -33.09 32.13 -20.74
N LEU A 6 -32.68 32.73 -19.60
CA LEU A 6 -31.37 32.48 -19.00
C LEU A 6 -31.34 31.05 -18.47
N SER A 7 -30.55 30.19 -19.10
CA SER A 7 -30.21 28.87 -18.56
C SER A 7 -29.35 29.04 -17.30
N PRO A 8 -29.65 28.33 -16.19
CA PRO A 8 -28.83 28.39 -14.99
C PRO A 8 -27.46 27.74 -15.24
N SER A 9 -26.39 28.42 -14.84
CA SER A 9 -25.03 27.85 -14.80
C SER A 9 -24.99 26.60 -13.92
N PRO A 10 -24.31 25.53 -14.34
CA PRO A 10 -24.16 24.34 -13.52
C PRO A 10 -23.30 24.69 -12.29
N GLN A 11 -23.87 24.50 -11.10
CA GLN A 11 -23.11 24.60 -9.84
C GLN A 11 -22.17 23.39 -9.71
N PRO A 12 -20.96 23.56 -9.16
CA PRO A 12 -20.06 22.45 -8.88
C PRO A 12 -20.71 21.51 -7.86
N GLN A 13 -21.05 20.29 -8.28
CA GLN A 13 -21.60 19.26 -7.40
C GLN A 13 -20.52 18.81 -6.41
N ALA A 14 -20.86 18.78 -5.13
CA ALA A 14 -19.97 18.27 -4.09
C ALA A 14 -19.74 16.77 -4.31
N GLN A 15 -18.47 16.35 -4.41
CA GLN A 15 -18.08 14.96 -4.58
C GLN A 15 -18.53 14.12 -3.38
N SER A 16 -19.05 12.93 -3.64
CA SER A 16 -19.42 11.95 -2.62
C SER A 16 -18.21 11.51 -1.79
N GLN A 17 -18.43 11.01 -0.57
CA GLN A 17 -17.35 10.50 0.28
C GLN A 17 -16.53 9.38 -0.41
N GLY A 18 -17.19 8.54 -1.20
CA GLY A 18 -16.53 7.46 -1.97
C GLY A 18 -15.60 8.01 -3.04
N GLU A 19 -16.03 9.01 -3.81
CA GLU A 19 -15.19 9.66 -4.83
C GLU A 19 -13.97 10.35 -4.19
N GLN A 20 -14.16 10.99 -3.04
CA GLN A 20 -13.06 11.60 -2.29
C GLN A 20 -12.07 10.55 -1.79
N GLN A 21 -12.54 9.38 -1.32
CA GLN A 21 -11.67 8.29 -0.90
C GLN A 21 -10.90 7.71 -2.08
N ALA A 22 -11.56 7.39 -3.19
CA ALA A 22 -10.92 6.90 -4.40
C ALA A 22 -9.83 7.86 -4.91
N SER A 23 -10.14 9.17 -4.93
CA SER A 23 -9.17 10.20 -5.31
C SER A 23 -7.93 10.22 -4.40
N ARG A 24 -8.11 10.09 -3.08
CA ARG A 24 -6.99 10.01 -2.12
C ARG A 24 -6.16 8.74 -2.31
N LEU A 25 -6.81 7.59 -2.49
CA LEU A 25 -6.13 6.32 -2.73
C LEU A 25 -5.23 6.42 -3.97
N LEU A 26 -5.79 6.86 -5.09
CA LEU A 26 -5.06 7.02 -6.35
C LEU A 26 -3.90 8.02 -6.22
N SER A 27 -4.14 9.18 -5.61
CA SER A 27 -3.11 10.21 -5.40
C SER A 27 -1.94 9.67 -4.57
N ASN A 28 -2.22 8.95 -3.49
CA ASN A 28 -1.19 8.35 -2.64
C ASN A 28 -0.43 7.22 -3.35
N SER A 29 -1.11 6.38 -4.14
CA SER A 29 -0.45 5.35 -4.96
C SER A 29 0.53 5.97 -5.97
N LYS A 30 0.15 7.07 -6.62
CA LYS A 30 1.04 7.81 -7.55
C LYS A 30 2.28 8.37 -6.86
N ILE A 31 2.16 8.78 -5.59
CA ILE A 31 3.32 9.22 -4.79
C ILE A 31 4.25 8.05 -4.48
N ILE A 32 3.70 6.88 -4.13
CA ILE A 32 4.49 5.73 -3.66
C ILE A 32 5.19 5.02 -4.81
N TRP A 33 4.48 4.75 -5.90
CA TRP A 33 4.96 3.86 -6.96
C TRP A 33 5.18 4.55 -8.32
N GLY A 34 4.77 5.81 -8.47
CA GLY A 34 5.04 6.63 -9.65
C GLY A 34 3.80 7.28 -10.27
N ALA A 35 3.96 8.53 -10.72
CA ALA A 35 2.87 9.36 -11.24
C ALA A 35 2.35 8.95 -12.64
N GLU A 36 3.24 8.35 -13.44
CA GLU A 36 2.98 7.91 -14.83
C GLU A 36 2.27 6.55 -14.91
N LYS A 37 1.95 5.95 -13.76
CA LYS A 37 1.29 4.65 -13.67
C LYS A 37 -0.15 4.83 -13.24
N ASP A 38 -0.97 3.89 -13.66
CA ASP A 38 -2.34 3.74 -13.20
C ASP A 38 -2.45 2.57 -12.23
N TYR A 39 -3.44 2.65 -11.35
CA TYR A 39 -3.60 1.72 -10.24
C TYR A 39 -5.06 1.36 -10.11
N ASP A 40 -5.31 0.07 -9.94
CA ASP A 40 -6.63 -0.45 -9.64
C ASP A 40 -6.71 -0.93 -8.20
N PHE A 41 -7.92 -0.87 -7.66
CA PHE A 41 -8.23 -1.17 -6.27
C PHE A 41 -9.34 -2.22 -6.20
N GLU A 42 -8.98 -3.41 -5.73
CA GLU A 42 -9.91 -4.52 -5.62
C GLU A 42 -10.25 -4.77 -4.15
N ILE A 43 -11.45 -5.27 -3.90
CA ILE A 43 -11.87 -5.78 -2.61
C ILE A 43 -12.29 -7.24 -2.73
N GLU A 44 -11.77 -8.07 -1.84
CA GLU A 44 -12.04 -9.50 -1.81
C GLU A 44 -12.63 -9.90 -0.45
N THR A 45 -13.50 -10.90 -0.49
CA THR A 45 -14.06 -11.56 0.70
C THR A 45 -14.38 -13.01 0.34
N ASP A 46 -14.23 -13.91 1.30
CA ASP A 46 -14.62 -15.32 1.18
C ASP A 46 -15.92 -15.62 1.94
N ASP A 47 -16.21 -14.90 3.03
CA ASP A 47 -17.33 -15.16 3.94
C ASP A 47 -18.31 -14.00 4.14
N TYR A 48 -18.11 -12.87 3.45
CA TYR A 48 -18.88 -11.62 3.59
C TYR A 48 -18.82 -10.98 5.00
N LEU A 49 -17.93 -11.45 5.87
CA LEU A 49 -17.67 -10.87 7.19
C LEU A 49 -16.29 -10.21 7.21
N TYR A 50 -15.29 -10.89 6.62
CA TYR A 50 -13.93 -10.42 6.54
C TYR A 50 -13.58 -10.04 5.10
N TYR A 51 -13.08 -8.82 4.96
CA TYR A 51 -12.75 -8.20 3.69
C TYR A 51 -11.27 -7.81 3.68
N GLN A 52 -10.62 -7.91 2.53
CA GLN A 52 -9.31 -7.34 2.29
C GLN A 52 -9.35 -6.45 1.05
N CYS A 53 -8.68 -5.31 1.09
CA CYS A 53 -8.45 -4.48 -0.08
C CYS A 53 -7.05 -4.71 -0.62
N MET A 54 -6.88 -4.61 -1.93
CA MET A 54 -5.58 -4.67 -2.56
C MET A 54 -5.40 -3.60 -3.64
N VAL A 55 -4.14 -3.24 -3.88
CA VAL A 55 -3.72 -2.31 -4.93
C VAL A 55 -2.87 -3.06 -5.92
N ARG A 56 -3.19 -2.91 -7.21
CA ARG A 56 -2.41 -3.45 -8.33
C ARG A 56 -2.07 -2.33 -9.31
N GLU A 57 -0.98 -2.50 -10.04
CA GLU A 57 -0.70 -1.67 -11.21
C GLU A 57 -1.69 -2.06 -12.31
N ASP A 58 -2.39 -1.07 -12.86
CA ASP A 58 -3.24 -1.25 -14.03
C ASP A 58 -2.39 -1.01 -15.30
N ARG A 59 -2.32 -2.02 -16.17
CA ARG A 59 -1.60 -1.97 -17.44
C ARG A 59 -2.55 -1.98 -18.65
N GLY A 60 -3.83 -1.72 -18.42
CA GLY A 60 -4.90 -1.65 -19.43
C GLY A 60 -5.48 -3.02 -19.80
N TYR A 61 -4.65 -3.96 -20.26
CA TYR A 61 -5.13 -5.30 -20.68
C TYR A 61 -4.90 -6.40 -19.65
N GLU A 62 -4.02 -6.15 -18.68
CA GLU A 62 -3.72 -7.06 -17.58
C GLU A 62 -3.42 -6.27 -16.30
N TYR A 63 -3.61 -6.93 -15.16
CA TYR A 63 -3.21 -6.39 -13.88
C TYR A 63 -1.81 -6.88 -13.49
N GLY A 64 -1.01 -5.99 -12.91
CA GLY A 64 0.26 -6.35 -12.30
C GLY A 64 0.09 -7.21 -11.04
N LEU A 65 1.22 -7.62 -10.46
CA LEU A 65 1.24 -8.28 -9.16
C LEU A 65 0.68 -7.33 -8.07
N PRO A 66 0.08 -7.87 -7.00
CA PRO A 66 -0.32 -7.06 -5.84
C PRO A 66 0.85 -6.25 -5.29
N LEU A 67 0.69 -4.93 -5.24
CA LEU A 67 1.67 -3.99 -4.68
C LEU A 67 1.48 -3.85 -3.16
N LEU A 68 0.22 -3.86 -2.74
CA LEU A 68 -0.18 -3.76 -1.34
C LEU A 68 -1.49 -4.49 -1.13
N MET A 69 -1.64 -5.12 0.03
CA MET A 69 -2.87 -5.75 0.46
C MET A 69 -3.08 -5.46 1.94
N THR A 70 -4.31 -5.16 2.34
CA THR A 70 -4.65 -5.07 3.76
C THR A 70 -4.71 -6.46 4.37
N ILE A 71 -4.59 -6.53 5.68
CA ILE A 71 -5.07 -7.69 6.42
C ILE A 71 -6.60 -7.83 6.28
N LEU A 72 -7.13 -9.01 6.64
CA LEU A 72 -8.56 -9.22 6.80
C LEU A 72 -9.14 -8.26 7.84
N CYS A 73 -10.12 -7.45 7.41
CA CYS A 73 -10.83 -6.47 8.21
C CYS A 73 -12.29 -6.87 8.34
N TYR A 74 -12.88 -6.68 9.52
CA TYR A 74 -14.31 -6.96 9.72
C TYR A 74 -15.14 -5.86 9.05
N GLY A 75 -15.77 -6.21 7.92
CA GLY A 75 -16.57 -5.33 7.08
C GLY A 75 -15.79 -4.60 5.98
N GLU A 76 -16.49 -4.37 4.87
CA GLU A 76 -15.98 -3.74 3.64
C GLU A 76 -15.36 -2.36 3.90
N GLU A 77 -16.11 -1.49 4.58
CA GLU A 77 -15.68 -0.13 4.90
C GLU A 77 -14.41 -0.12 5.77
N ALA A 78 -14.25 -1.12 6.64
CA ALA A 78 -13.07 -1.22 7.49
C ALA A 78 -11.81 -1.57 6.67
N ALA A 79 -11.95 -2.39 5.62
CA ALA A 79 -10.86 -2.72 4.71
C ALA A 79 -10.44 -1.49 3.89
N TRP A 80 -11.39 -0.75 3.31
CA TRP A 80 -11.10 0.48 2.57
C TRP A 80 -10.44 1.56 3.42
N ASN A 81 -10.94 1.75 4.65
CA ASN A 81 -10.36 2.70 5.60
C ASN A 81 -8.94 2.30 6.04
N GLU A 82 -8.67 1.00 6.19
CA GLU A 82 -7.33 0.52 6.49
C GLU A 82 -6.38 0.75 5.31
N LEU A 83 -6.84 0.50 4.08
CA LEU A 83 -6.04 0.78 2.89
C LEU A 83 -5.71 2.28 2.75
N ASP A 84 -6.70 3.17 2.89
CA ASP A 84 -6.49 4.63 2.85
C ASP A 84 -5.49 5.08 3.92
N ARG A 85 -5.60 4.52 5.14
CA ARG A 85 -4.63 4.77 6.21
C ARG A 85 -3.22 4.35 5.81
N MET A 86 -3.05 3.12 5.34
CA MET A 86 -1.75 2.57 4.95
C MET A 86 -1.08 3.42 3.87
N LEU A 87 -1.81 3.70 2.79
CA LEU A 87 -1.32 4.51 1.66
C LEU A 87 -1.00 5.94 2.08
N ARG A 88 -1.82 6.57 2.92
CA ARG A 88 -1.56 7.94 3.38
C ARG A 88 -0.28 8.04 4.22
N VAL A 89 -0.08 7.11 5.16
CA VAL A 89 1.13 7.10 6.00
C VAL A 89 2.36 6.81 5.15
N TRP A 90 2.27 5.84 4.23
CA TRP A 90 3.38 5.49 3.35
C TRP A 90 3.72 6.62 2.37
N ALA A 91 2.73 7.23 1.72
CA ALA A 91 2.95 8.39 0.85
C ALA A 91 3.62 9.56 1.59
N GLY A 92 3.25 9.79 2.86
CA GLY A 92 3.92 10.75 3.72
C GLY A 92 5.39 10.41 3.96
N GLN A 93 5.69 9.13 4.22
CA GLN A 93 7.07 8.65 4.37
C GLN A 93 7.87 8.82 3.07
N VAL A 94 7.32 8.43 1.91
CA VAL A 94 7.98 8.58 0.60
C VAL A 94 8.29 10.05 0.30
N LYS A 95 7.32 10.95 0.55
CA LYS A 95 7.53 12.40 0.42
C LYS A 95 8.65 12.96 1.30
N SER A 96 8.93 12.32 2.44
CA SER A 96 10.03 12.75 3.31
C SER A 96 11.41 12.43 2.74
N GLY A 97 11.50 11.56 1.73
CA GLY A 97 12.75 11.16 1.08
C GLY A 97 13.71 10.33 1.95
N ARG A 98 13.36 10.07 3.21
CA ARG A 98 14.14 9.25 4.14
C ARG A 98 13.84 7.78 3.92
N GLU A 99 14.79 6.90 4.22
CA GLU A 99 14.52 5.48 4.29
C GLU A 99 13.44 5.19 5.35
N MET A 100 12.57 4.22 5.07
CA MET A 100 11.48 3.87 5.97
C MET A 100 12.03 3.19 7.23
N SER A 101 11.86 3.84 8.37
CA SER A 101 12.25 3.30 9.67
C SER A 101 11.42 2.07 10.05
N ARG A 102 11.94 1.28 10.99
CA ARG A 102 11.21 0.12 11.55
C ARG A 102 9.87 0.55 12.15
N GLU A 103 9.81 1.67 12.85
CA GLU A 103 8.58 2.19 13.45
C GLU A 103 7.55 2.63 12.40
N GLU A 104 7.99 3.25 11.30
CA GLU A 104 7.13 3.57 10.16
C GLU A 104 6.61 2.29 9.49
N GLN A 105 7.46 1.28 9.28
CA GLN A 105 7.03 -0.03 8.75
C GLN A 105 5.96 -0.66 9.64
N LEU A 106 6.14 -0.64 10.96
CA LEU A 106 5.16 -1.18 11.91
C LEU A 106 3.88 -0.35 11.95
N SER A 107 3.98 0.97 11.79
CA SER A 107 2.82 1.86 11.70
C SER A 107 2.02 1.61 10.43
N ILE A 108 2.69 1.37 9.30
CA ILE A 108 2.05 1.12 8.01
C ILE A 108 1.48 -0.31 7.98
N PHE A 109 2.29 -1.33 8.24
CA PHE A 109 1.92 -2.73 7.99
C PHE A 109 1.48 -3.52 9.23
N GLY A 110 1.55 -2.94 10.44
CA GLY A 110 1.14 -3.61 11.69
C GLY A 110 -0.38 -3.72 11.89
N GLY A 111 -1.16 -3.37 10.87
CA GLY A 111 -2.63 -3.37 10.87
C GLY A 111 -3.26 -2.28 11.73
N LYS A 112 -4.59 -2.22 11.68
CA LYS A 112 -5.40 -1.20 12.37
C LYS A 112 -5.05 -1.14 13.86
N LYS A 113 -4.66 0.05 14.32
CA LYS A 113 -4.23 0.33 15.70
C LYS A 113 -3.07 -0.55 16.20
N GLY A 114 -2.25 -1.08 15.28
CA GLY A 114 -1.08 -1.90 15.63
C GLY A 114 -1.41 -3.30 16.13
N ARG A 115 -2.62 -3.82 15.85
CA ARG A 115 -3.06 -5.16 16.31
C ARG A 115 -2.07 -6.28 15.98
N TYR A 116 -1.34 -6.16 14.88
CA TYR A 116 -0.40 -7.16 14.40
C TYR A 116 1.06 -6.72 14.53
N ARG A 117 1.33 -5.64 15.27
CA ARG A 117 2.67 -5.10 15.47
C ARG A 117 3.65 -6.16 15.98
N GLY A 118 3.27 -6.92 17.01
CA GLY A 118 4.15 -7.95 17.59
C GLY A 118 4.50 -9.08 16.63
N VAL A 119 3.55 -9.51 15.79
CA VAL A 119 3.79 -10.54 14.76
C VAL A 119 4.74 -10.02 13.70
N LEU A 120 4.53 -8.78 13.26
CA LEU A 120 5.37 -8.14 12.26
C LEU A 120 6.79 -7.88 12.79
N GLU A 121 6.93 -7.47 14.06
CA GLU A 121 8.23 -7.32 14.73
C GLU A 121 9.01 -8.64 14.74
N GLN A 122 8.37 -9.74 15.15
CA GLN A 122 9.00 -11.07 15.14
C GLN A 122 9.45 -11.49 13.75
N PHE A 123 8.63 -11.22 12.73
CA PHE A 123 9.00 -11.53 11.34
C PHE A 123 10.21 -10.72 10.86
N MET A 124 10.26 -9.42 11.17
CA MET A 124 11.39 -8.55 10.86
C MET A 124 12.68 -9.05 11.52
N ASP A 125 12.61 -9.44 12.80
CA ASP A 125 13.76 -9.94 13.55
C ASP A 125 14.29 -11.27 12.96
N LEU A 126 13.39 -12.17 12.58
CA LEU A 126 13.75 -13.42 11.91
C LEU A 126 14.41 -13.17 10.55
N LYS A 127 13.92 -12.21 9.77
CA LYS A 127 14.50 -11.83 8.48
C LYS A 127 15.92 -11.30 8.67
N GLU A 128 16.12 -10.37 9.60
CA GLU A 128 17.43 -9.79 9.88
C GLU A 128 18.44 -10.87 10.34
N LYS A 129 18.00 -11.80 11.19
CA LYS A 129 18.83 -12.94 11.62
C LYS A 129 19.27 -13.79 10.43
N LYS A 130 18.35 -14.16 9.53
CA LYS A 130 18.66 -14.96 8.34
C LYS A 130 19.61 -14.24 7.38
N GLU A 131 19.45 -12.93 7.19
CA GLU A 131 20.34 -12.13 6.34
C GLU A 131 21.77 -12.08 6.91
N LYS A 132 21.91 -11.94 8.23
CA LYS A 132 23.21 -11.98 8.92
C LYS A 132 23.90 -13.34 8.76
N GLU A 133 23.15 -14.44 8.88
CA GLU A 133 23.66 -15.80 8.67
C GLU A 133 24.10 -16.03 7.22
N ALA A 134 23.31 -15.57 6.24
CA ALA A 134 23.62 -15.69 4.82
C ALA A 134 24.90 -14.92 4.43
N ARG A 135 25.17 -13.76 5.04
CA ARG A 135 26.41 -13.00 4.83
C ARG A 135 27.62 -13.75 5.39
N LYS A 136 27.53 -14.25 6.63
CA LYS A 136 28.61 -15.04 7.25
C LYS A 136 28.96 -16.29 6.45
N GLY A 137 27.97 -16.98 5.86
CA GLY A 137 28.21 -18.15 5.03
C GLY A 137 28.96 -17.86 3.72
N LYS A 138 28.80 -16.66 3.14
CA LYS A 138 29.49 -16.26 1.90
C LYS A 138 30.96 -15.92 2.12
N ASP A 139 31.30 -15.32 3.25
CA ASP A 139 32.69 -14.95 3.57
C ASP A 139 33.59 -16.19 3.78
N VAL A 140 33.02 -17.28 4.32
CA VAL A 140 33.76 -18.55 4.50
C VAL A 140 33.98 -19.28 3.17
N GLY A 141 33.06 -19.15 2.20
CA GLY A 141 33.15 -19.80 0.89
C GLY A 141 34.20 -19.20 -0.06
N MET A 142 34.61 -17.94 0.15
CA MET A 142 35.68 -17.31 -0.65
C MET A 142 37.08 -17.70 -0.17
N ALA A 143 37.27 -18.00 1.11
CA ALA A 143 38.58 -18.35 1.67
C ALA A 143 39.09 -19.75 1.22
N ASP A 144 38.19 -20.65 0.82
CA ASP A 144 38.54 -22.06 0.56
C ASP A 144 38.79 -22.39 -0.93
N ARG A 145 38.51 -21.46 -1.85
CA ARG A 145 38.72 -21.67 -3.31
C ARG A 145 40.17 -21.47 -3.79
N GLY A 146 41.09 -21.03 -2.92
CA GLY A 146 42.48 -20.73 -3.28
C GLY A 146 43.48 -21.89 -3.13
N LYS A 147 43.06 -23.09 -2.70
CA LYS A 147 43.99 -24.18 -2.30
C LYS A 147 43.94 -25.47 -3.12
N ARG A 148 43.22 -25.54 -4.23
CA ARG A 148 43.29 -26.70 -5.13
C ARG A 148 44.25 -26.39 -6.28
N LYS A 149 45.53 -26.74 -6.07
CA LYS A 149 46.50 -26.98 -7.13
C LYS A 149 46.48 -28.47 -7.48
#